data_AF-A0A2D4GCQ1-F1
#
_entry.id   AF-A0A2D4GCQ1-F1
#
_cell.length_a   1.000
_cell.length_b   1.000
_cell.length_c   1.000
_cell.angle_alpha   90.00
_cell.angle_beta   90.00
_cell.angle_gamma   90.00
#
_symmetry.space_group_name_H-M   'P 1'
#
loop_
_entity.id
_entity.type
_entity.pdbx_description
1 polymer ?
#
loop_
_entity_poly.entity_id
_entity_poly.type
_entity_poly.pdbx_seq_one_letter_code
_entity_poly.pdbx_strand_id
1 'polypeptide(L)'
;IPVLYLRFRLPEVTRFSAEFDFRTYDKEGVILYAETINSTAWFLLALREGKIEIQFKNELGTKVTSGGKAINDGLWHMISVEELEHSISVKIAKEAVMNINNPRPLFKLSNGFLDTKVYIAGLPRRMDNSLIKLINPRLDGCIRGWNLLNQGTSGVKDLIQEKQSKHCLINVGKGSYYPGTGMAKFHISYNNKSGNADDWLINVTMAIRPSTGTGLMFALVSGETVPLALSIVDSNLTNVQEIIVSIQNDIVAHLESRSLCTSKRVQLRLKISRQQLELTADSYSVITYSEHHLSILEQAINESVDTYLGGIPDVPVEATPVTVFYNGCMEVKINDRELDLDEAISKQNDIRSHSCPLLLQRRLEVMDFPSDF
;
A
#
# COMPACT_ATOMS: atom_id res chain seq x y z
N ILE A 1 -1.36 -12.41 6.58
CA ILE A 1 -0.32 -13.43 6.88
C ILE A 1 0.97 -12.67 7.15
N PRO A 2 1.69 -12.93 8.25
CA PRO A 2 2.92 -12.21 8.58
C PRO A 2 4.03 -12.54 7.57
N VAL A 3 4.89 -11.56 7.27
CA VAL A 3 5.99 -11.72 6.30
C VAL A 3 7.10 -12.62 6.85
N LEU A 4 7.31 -12.57 8.16
CA LEU A 4 8.33 -13.35 8.86
C LEU A 4 7.80 -13.82 10.21
N TYR A 5 8.20 -15.03 10.60
CA TYR A 5 7.92 -15.63 11.91
C TYR A 5 9.22 -16.14 12.52
N LEU A 6 9.45 -15.79 13.78
CA LEU A 6 10.59 -16.24 14.58
C LEU A 6 10.08 -16.78 15.91
N ARG A 7 10.79 -17.77 16.45
CA ARG A 7 10.59 -18.24 17.82
C ARG A 7 11.90 -18.15 18.57
N PHE A 8 11.85 -17.51 19.73
CA PHE A 8 12.98 -17.36 20.62
C PHE A 8 12.74 -18.14 21.89
N ARG A 9 13.76 -18.87 22.34
CA ARG A 9 13.80 -19.52 23.65
C ARG A 9 15.09 -19.10 24.35
N LEU A 10 14.99 -18.12 25.25
CA LEU A 10 16.13 -17.41 25.82
C LEU A 10 16.18 -17.54 27.35
N PRO A 11 17.35 -17.38 27.98
CA PRO A 11 17.49 -17.46 29.45
C PRO A 11 16.63 -16.43 30.21
N GLU A 12 16.32 -16.74 31.47
CA GLU A 12 15.46 -15.97 32.39
C GLU A 12 15.79 -14.48 32.51
N VAL A 13 17.05 -14.08 32.38
CA VAL A 13 17.47 -12.67 32.48
C VAL A 13 17.10 -11.82 31.25
N THR A 14 16.51 -12.41 30.21
CA THR A 14 16.21 -11.70 28.96
C THR A 14 14.90 -10.93 29.06
N ARG A 15 14.99 -9.60 28.89
CA ARG A 15 13.82 -8.73 28.71
C ARG A 15 13.54 -8.46 27.24
N PHE A 16 12.31 -8.09 26.93
CA PHE A 16 11.93 -7.74 25.56
C PHE A 16 12.71 -6.52 25.07
N SER A 17 13.29 -6.64 23.87
CA SER A 17 13.98 -5.55 23.19
C SER A 17 13.84 -5.71 21.69
N ALA A 18 13.70 -4.60 20.99
CA ALA A 18 13.69 -4.55 19.53
C ALA A 18 14.33 -3.25 19.06
N GLU A 19 15.36 -3.35 18.22
CA GLU A 19 16.00 -2.20 17.59
C GLU A 19 16.16 -2.46 16.09
N PHE A 20 15.80 -1.48 15.26
CA PHE A 20 15.94 -1.55 13.81
C PHE A 20 15.78 -0.17 13.15
N ASP A 21 16.30 -0.05 11.94
CA ASP A 21 15.98 1.06 11.05
C ASP A 21 14.68 0.77 10.29
N PHE A 22 13.79 1.75 10.23
CA PHE A 22 12.50 1.66 9.56
C PHE A 22 12.26 2.82 8.61
N ARG A 23 11.65 2.56 7.46
CA ARG A 23 11.26 3.56 6.47
C ARG A 23 9.91 3.20 5.85
N THR A 24 8.99 4.15 5.76
CA THR A 24 7.68 3.95 5.13
C THR A 24 7.05 5.29 4.69
N TYR A 25 6.07 5.22 3.79
CA TYR A 25 5.09 6.27 3.54
C TYR A 25 3.69 5.93 4.07
N ASP A 26 3.51 4.68 4.53
CA ASP A 26 2.28 4.17 5.06
C ASP A 26 1.89 4.90 6.34
N LYS A 27 0.60 5.16 6.55
CA LYS A 27 0.09 5.85 7.73
C LYS A 27 -0.30 4.86 8.83
N GLU A 28 -0.57 3.60 8.49
CA GLU A 28 -1.06 2.59 9.41
C GLU A 28 -0.48 1.22 9.06
N GLY A 29 -0.12 0.43 10.07
CA GLY A 29 0.34 -0.93 9.82
C GLY A 29 1.03 -1.56 11.01
N VAL A 30 1.08 -2.90 11.03
CA VAL A 30 1.77 -3.63 12.11
C VAL A 30 3.23 -3.80 11.74
N ILE A 31 4.14 -3.29 12.58
CA ILE A 31 5.59 -3.44 12.37
C ILE A 31 6.04 -4.78 12.97
N LEU A 32 5.70 -5.01 14.24
CA LEU A 32 6.11 -6.19 15.00
C LEU A 32 5.00 -6.59 15.98
N TYR A 33 4.70 -7.88 16.04
CA TYR A 33 3.84 -8.48 17.04
C TYR A 33 4.57 -9.63 17.74
N ALA A 34 4.51 -9.69 19.06
CA ALA A 34 5.13 -10.73 19.86
C ALA A 34 4.13 -11.33 20.85
N GLU A 35 4.16 -12.64 21.06
CA GLU A 35 3.27 -13.34 21.99
C GLU A 35 3.96 -14.50 22.71
N THR A 36 3.45 -14.87 23.88
CA THR A 36 3.82 -16.12 24.53
C THR A 36 3.32 -17.33 23.74
N ILE A 37 3.92 -18.51 23.95
CA ILE A 37 3.52 -19.74 23.22
C ILE A 37 2.02 -20.06 23.32
N ASN A 38 1.43 -19.81 24.49
CA ASN A 38 0.02 -20.02 24.81
C ASN A 38 -0.87 -18.79 24.54
N SER A 39 -0.34 -17.71 23.93
CA SER A 39 -1.06 -16.48 23.58
C SER A 39 -1.76 -15.76 24.75
N THR A 40 -1.30 -15.99 25.99
CA THR A 40 -1.89 -15.33 27.18
C THR A 40 -1.42 -13.89 27.37
N ALA A 41 -0.19 -13.59 26.90
CA ALA A 41 0.39 -12.26 26.90
C ALA A 41 0.94 -11.93 25.51
N TRP A 42 0.83 -10.66 25.11
CA TRP A 42 1.23 -10.20 23.79
C TRP A 42 1.65 -8.74 23.80
N PHE A 43 2.46 -8.36 22.82
CA PHE A 43 2.98 -7.02 22.59
C PHE A 43 2.88 -6.69 21.11
N LEU A 44 2.47 -5.48 20.79
CA LEU A 44 2.30 -4.96 19.44
C LEU A 44 3.04 -3.63 19.34
N LEU A 45 3.90 -3.53 18.34
CA LEU A 45 4.48 -2.29 17.83
C LEU A 45 3.91 -2.04 16.44
N ALA A 46 3.21 -0.93 16.30
CA ALA A 46 2.51 -0.56 15.08
C ALA A 46 2.71 0.92 14.75
N LEU A 47 2.26 1.29 13.55
CA LEU A 47 2.13 2.66 13.10
C LEU A 47 0.65 3.02 13.03
N ARG A 48 0.27 4.20 13.50
CA ARG A 48 -1.08 4.75 13.31
C ARG A 48 -1.00 6.26 13.14
N GLU A 49 -1.67 6.77 12.11
CA GLU A 49 -1.56 8.18 11.70
C GLU A 49 -0.08 8.61 11.55
N GLY A 50 0.77 7.70 11.07
CA GLY A 50 2.20 7.90 10.92
C GLY A 50 3.03 7.87 12.20
N LYS A 51 2.41 7.72 13.39
CA LYS A 51 3.10 7.71 14.69
C LYS A 51 3.21 6.30 15.26
N ILE A 52 4.18 6.08 16.13
CA ILE A 52 4.33 4.78 16.81
C ILE A 52 3.20 4.57 17.80
N GLU A 53 2.58 3.40 17.74
CA GLU A 53 1.58 2.91 18.68
C GLU A 53 2.06 1.58 19.30
N ILE A 54 2.06 1.52 20.62
CA ILE A 54 2.26 0.31 21.40
C ILE A 54 0.93 -0.17 21.95
N GLN A 55 0.63 -1.45 21.76
CA GLN A 55 -0.44 -2.14 22.48
C GLN A 55 0.13 -3.39 23.13
N PHE A 56 -0.26 -3.70 24.37
CA PHE A 56 0.13 -4.97 24.96
C PHE A 56 -0.87 -5.48 25.98
N LYS A 57 -0.82 -6.79 26.23
CA LYS A 57 -1.50 -7.50 27.29
C LYS A 57 -0.49 -8.29 28.10
N ASN A 58 -0.48 -8.09 29.41
CA ASN A 58 0.26 -8.92 30.35
C ASN A 58 -0.62 -9.28 31.56
N GLU A 59 -0.02 -9.76 32.65
CA GLU A 59 -0.75 -10.17 33.85
C GLU A 59 -1.48 -9.03 34.59
N LEU A 60 -1.10 -7.77 34.36
CA LEU A 60 -1.77 -6.61 34.94
C LEU A 60 -3.00 -6.19 34.15
N GLY A 61 -3.11 -6.63 32.89
CA GLY A 61 -4.17 -6.23 31.99
C GLY A 61 -3.63 -5.74 30.66
N THR A 62 -4.36 -4.81 30.06
CA THR A 62 -4.12 -4.31 28.70
C THR A 62 -3.80 -2.82 28.71
N LYS A 63 -2.88 -2.37 27.85
CA LYS A 63 -2.52 -0.96 27.69
C LYS A 63 -2.28 -0.60 26.23
N VAL A 64 -2.64 0.63 25.88
CA VAL A 64 -2.36 1.25 24.58
C VAL A 64 -1.70 2.60 24.82
N THR A 65 -0.66 2.91 24.06
CA THR A 65 -0.02 4.23 24.10
C THR A 65 0.51 4.55 22.71
N SER A 66 0.21 5.75 22.22
CA SER A 66 0.73 6.26 20.95
C SER A 66 1.49 7.55 21.22
N GLY A 67 2.63 7.74 20.55
CA GLY A 67 3.51 8.85 20.86
C GLY A 67 4.60 9.08 19.81
N GLY A 68 5.35 10.16 20.01
CA GLY A 68 6.35 10.62 19.07
C GLY A 68 5.78 11.43 17.89
N LYS A 69 6.68 11.80 16.98
CA LYS A 69 6.34 12.48 15.72
C LYS A 69 5.95 11.45 14.67
N ALA A 70 5.31 11.91 13.60
CA ALA A 70 5.06 11.07 12.44
C ALA A 70 6.39 10.71 11.76
N ILE A 71 6.57 9.44 11.39
CA ILE A 71 7.79 8.89 10.78
C ILE A 71 7.55 8.28 9.40
N ASN A 72 6.37 8.51 8.82
CA ASN A 72 5.99 8.04 7.48
C ASN A 72 6.37 9.05 6.38
N ASP A 73 7.56 9.63 6.50
CA ASP A 73 8.11 10.65 5.60
C ASP A 73 8.98 10.05 4.47
N GLY A 74 9.12 8.73 4.42
CA GLY A 74 10.00 8.03 3.49
C GLY A 74 11.49 8.13 3.83
N LEU A 75 11.84 8.60 5.02
CA LEU A 75 13.21 8.59 5.53
C LEU A 75 13.45 7.39 6.47
N TRP A 76 14.72 7.07 6.70
CA TRP A 76 15.10 6.03 7.64
C TRP A 76 15.09 6.58 9.06
N HIS A 77 14.34 5.94 9.95
CA HIS A 77 14.26 6.24 11.37
C HIS A 77 14.71 5.02 12.17
N MET A 78 15.65 5.20 13.09
CA MET A 78 16.05 4.13 14.01
C MET A 78 15.04 4.06 15.17
N ILE A 79 14.31 2.96 15.25
CA ILE A 79 13.33 2.67 16.30
C ILE A 79 13.96 1.71 17.30
N SER A 80 13.84 2.03 18.58
CA SER A 80 14.22 1.14 19.68
C SER A 80 13.10 1.03 20.70
N VAL A 81 12.79 -0.19 21.11
CA VAL A 81 11.87 -0.53 22.19
C VAL A 81 12.65 -1.36 23.21
N GLU A 82 12.66 -0.91 24.45
CA GLU A 82 13.37 -1.56 25.55
C GLU A 82 12.42 -1.75 26.73
N GLU A 83 12.25 -3.00 27.16
CA GLU A 83 11.61 -3.32 28.43
C GLU A 83 12.60 -3.10 29.58
N LEU A 84 12.30 -2.10 30.41
CA LEU A 84 12.99 -1.79 31.65
C LEU A 84 12.30 -2.51 32.82
N GLU A 85 12.81 -2.32 34.04
CA GLU A 85 12.30 -3.05 35.21
C GLU A 85 10.86 -2.71 35.56
N HIS A 86 10.47 -1.45 35.38
CA HIS A 86 9.13 -0.94 35.71
C HIS A 86 8.49 -0.13 34.59
N SER A 87 9.08 -0.14 33.39
CA SER A 87 8.52 0.60 32.26
C SER A 87 9.00 0.06 30.92
N ILE A 88 8.36 0.51 29.85
CA ILE A 88 8.77 0.25 28.48
C ILE A 88 9.18 1.59 27.87
N SER A 89 10.43 1.70 27.45
CA SER A 89 10.96 2.89 26.78
C SER A 89 10.89 2.68 25.27
N VAL A 90 10.32 3.66 24.56
CA VAL A 90 10.34 3.71 23.10
C VAL A 90 11.13 4.93 22.67
N LYS A 91 12.09 4.73 21.77
CA LYS A 91 12.99 5.75 21.27
C LYS A 91 12.93 5.83 19.75
N ILE A 92 13.02 7.05 19.21
CA ILE A 92 13.20 7.32 17.78
C ILE A 92 14.49 8.13 17.66
N ALA A 93 15.43 7.68 16.83
CA ALA A 93 16.75 8.30 16.67
C ALA A 93 17.48 8.54 18.01
N LYS A 94 17.36 7.58 18.96
CA LYS A 94 17.89 7.63 20.35
C LYS A 94 17.17 8.60 21.30
N GLU A 95 16.20 9.38 20.84
CA GLU A 95 15.38 10.24 21.68
C GLU A 95 14.19 9.47 22.23
N ALA A 96 13.97 9.49 23.55
CA ALA A 96 12.84 8.84 24.18
C ALA A 96 11.53 9.57 23.84
N VAL A 97 10.62 8.89 23.14
CA VAL A 97 9.32 9.45 22.70
C VAL A 97 8.15 8.92 23.52
N MET A 98 8.32 7.77 24.19
CA MET A 98 7.35 7.21 25.14
C MET A 98 8.06 6.51 26.30
N ASN A 99 7.46 6.58 27.48
CA ASN A 99 7.83 5.81 28.65
C ASN A 99 6.56 5.28 29.31
N ILE A 100 6.27 3.99 29.12
CA ILE A 100 5.01 3.37 29.52
C ILE A 100 5.22 2.64 30.85
N ASN A 101 4.62 3.12 31.93
CA ASN A 101 4.71 2.46 33.24
C ASN A 101 4.16 1.03 33.17
N ASN A 102 4.97 0.05 33.58
CA ASN A 102 4.64 -1.37 33.57
C ASN A 102 5.45 -2.11 34.65
N PRO A 103 4.91 -2.28 35.87
CA PRO A 103 5.67 -2.87 36.99
C PRO A 103 5.83 -4.39 36.92
N ARG A 104 5.30 -5.05 35.88
CA ARG A 104 5.40 -6.50 35.66
C ARG A 104 6.00 -6.79 34.28
N PRO A 105 6.74 -7.89 34.10
CA PRO A 105 7.26 -8.25 32.79
C PRO A 105 6.16 -8.35 31.72
N LEU A 106 6.50 -8.01 30.48
CA LEU A 106 5.66 -8.19 29.30
C LEU A 106 5.31 -9.67 29.11
N PHE A 107 6.30 -10.53 29.27
CA PHE A 107 6.17 -11.98 29.10
C PHE A 107 6.65 -12.72 30.33
N LYS A 108 5.82 -13.65 30.82
CA LYS A 108 6.21 -14.56 31.90
C LYS A 108 7.16 -15.62 31.36
N LEU A 109 8.10 -16.00 32.22
CA LEU A 109 8.98 -17.13 31.97
C LEU A 109 8.19 -18.43 32.04
N SER A 110 8.55 -19.36 31.17
CA SER A 110 8.08 -20.74 31.19
C SER A 110 9.28 -21.64 31.44
N ASN A 111 9.27 -22.37 32.55
CA ASN A 111 10.35 -23.27 32.96
C ASN A 111 11.75 -22.62 32.99
N GLY A 112 11.85 -21.36 33.44
CA GLY A 112 13.12 -20.61 33.51
C GLY A 112 13.60 -20.03 32.17
N PHE A 113 12.77 -20.07 31.13
CA PHE A 113 13.08 -19.49 29.82
C PHE A 113 12.00 -18.51 29.36
N LEU A 114 12.42 -17.48 28.64
CA LEU A 114 11.53 -16.66 27.82
C LEU A 114 11.27 -17.40 26.50
N ASP A 115 10.05 -17.91 26.31
CA ASP A 115 9.64 -18.58 25.07
C ASP A 115 8.58 -17.73 24.34
N THR A 116 9.01 -17.06 23.27
CA THR A 116 8.24 -15.99 22.61
C THR A 116 8.22 -16.20 21.10
N LYS A 117 7.03 -16.04 20.51
CA LYS A 117 6.82 -15.96 19.07
C LYS A 117 6.85 -14.51 18.64
N VAL A 118 7.57 -14.19 17.57
CA VAL A 118 7.65 -12.85 16.99
C VAL A 118 7.25 -12.91 15.53
N TYR A 119 6.36 -12.01 15.13
CA TYR A 119 5.83 -11.86 13.79
C TYR A 119 6.16 -10.46 13.29
N ILE A 120 6.69 -10.36 12.08
CA ILE A 120 7.06 -9.07 11.46
C ILE A 120 6.11 -8.78 10.31
N ALA A 121 5.70 -7.51 10.20
CA ALA A 121 4.80 -7.02 9.15
C ALA A 121 3.49 -7.85 9.05
N GLY A 122 2.84 -8.10 10.19
CA GLY A 122 1.54 -8.75 10.25
C GLY A 122 1.24 -9.42 11.59
N LEU A 123 0.04 -10.01 11.67
CA LEU A 123 -0.49 -10.67 12.86
C LEU A 123 -0.70 -12.18 12.63
N PRO A 124 -0.64 -13.01 13.68
CA PRO A 124 -1.11 -14.40 13.59
C PRO A 124 -2.62 -14.43 13.37
N ARG A 125 -3.10 -15.41 12.58
CA ARG A 125 -4.51 -15.52 12.12
C ARG A 125 -5.58 -15.42 13.22
N ARG A 126 -5.23 -15.71 14.47
CA ARG A 126 -6.17 -15.71 15.61
C ARG A 126 -6.31 -14.35 16.30
N MET A 127 -5.44 -13.39 16.00
CA MET A 127 -5.32 -12.16 16.80
C MET A 127 -6.04 -10.93 16.22
N ASP A 128 -6.47 -10.95 14.95
CA ASP A 128 -7.02 -9.78 14.25
C ASP A 128 -8.16 -9.08 15.00
N ASN A 129 -8.96 -9.81 15.80
CA ASN A 129 -10.13 -9.26 16.54
C ASN A 129 -9.92 -9.13 18.06
N SER A 130 -8.72 -9.34 18.57
CA SER A 130 -8.44 -9.34 20.02
C SER A 130 -7.49 -8.24 20.48
N LEU A 131 -7.08 -7.39 19.54
CA LEU A 131 -6.36 -6.15 19.84
C LEU A 131 -7.27 -5.18 20.59
N ILE A 132 -6.67 -4.32 21.40
CA ILE A 132 -7.41 -3.32 22.19
C ILE A 132 -8.01 -2.27 21.25
N LYS A 133 -7.20 -1.82 20.28
CA LYS A 133 -7.63 -0.97 19.18
C LYS A 133 -7.30 -1.66 17.86
N LEU A 134 -8.34 -1.97 17.08
CA LEU A 134 -8.18 -2.61 15.78
C LEU A 134 -7.28 -1.78 14.86
N ILE A 135 -6.56 -2.46 13.99
CA ILE A 135 -5.61 -1.86 13.05
C ILE A 135 -5.58 -2.70 11.78
N ASN A 136 -5.43 -2.06 10.63
CA ASN A 136 -5.08 -2.78 9.42
C ASN A 136 -3.63 -3.30 9.55
N PRO A 137 -3.38 -4.62 9.51
CA PRO A 137 -2.03 -5.15 9.73
C PRO A 137 -1.12 -5.01 8.51
N ARG A 138 -1.66 -4.68 7.33
CA ARG A 138 -0.86 -4.47 6.12
C ARG A 138 0.06 -3.26 6.34
N LEU A 139 1.30 -3.36 5.86
CA LEU A 139 2.30 -2.31 6.00
C LEU A 139 3.23 -2.33 4.79
N ASP A 140 3.20 -1.25 4.02
CA ASP A 140 4.22 -0.99 2.99
C ASP A 140 5.42 -0.25 3.60
N GLY A 141 6.30 -1.01 4.25
CA GLY A 141 7.48 -0.50 4.93
C GLY A 141 8.73 -1.32 4.65
N CYS A 142 9.88 -0.71 4.93
CA CYS A 142 11.18 -1.37 4.85
C CYS A 142 11.87 -1.36 6.21
N ILE A 143 12.44 -2.50 6.60
CA ILE A 143 13.20 -2.68 7.83
C ILE A 143 14.61 -3.14 7.49
N ARG A 144 15.62 -2.62 8.18
CA ARG A 144 17.00 -3.12 8.12
C ARG A 144 17.67 -3.04 9.49
N GLY A 145 18.84 -3.67 9.62
CA GLY A 145 19.66 -3.56 10.84
C GLY A 145 18.98 -4.09 12.10
N TRP A 146 18.13 -5.10 11.99
CA TRP A 146 17.40 -5.67 13.13
C TRP A 146 18.31 -6.27 14.20
N ASN A 147 17.93 -6.01 15.44
CA ASN A 147 18.37 -6.68 16.64
C ASN A 147 17.14 -6.93 17.52
N LEU A 148 16.65 -8.16 17.54
CA LEU A 148 15.50 -8.57 18.34
C LEU A 148 15.97 -9.41 19.51
N LEU A 149 15.48 -9.11 20.71
CA LEU A 149 15.80 -9.82 21.97
C LEU A 149 17.31 -9.98 22.21
N ASN A 150 18.10 -8.99 21.76
CA ASN A 150 19.56 -9.01 21.80
C ASN A 150 20.21 -10.23 21.11
N GLN A 151 19.54 -10.83 20.13
CA GLN A 151 20.04 -11.97 19.35
C GLN A 151 20.70 -11.55 18.02
N GLY A 152 20.89 -10.25 17.80
CA GLY A 152 21.45 -9.71 16.57
C GLY A 152 20.61 -10.07 15.33
N THR A 153 21.29 -10.46 14.25
CA THR A 153 20.64 -10.81 12.96
C THR A 153 20.24 -12.29 12.85
N SER A 154 20.43 -13.06 13.91
CA SER A 154 20.23 -14.53 13.92
C SER A 154 18.81 -14.90 13.48
N GLY A 155 18.70 -15.83 12.52
CA GLY A 155 17.43 -16.34 11.99
C GLY A 155 16.75 -15.47 10.94
N VAL A 156 17.14 -14.19 10.75
CA VAL A 156 16.49 -13.29 9.78
C VAL A 156 17.30 -13.12 8.50
N LYS A 157 18.64 -13.07 8.60
CA LYS A 157 19.54 -12.80 7.48
C LYS A 157 19.39 -13.84 6.36
N ASP A 158 19.41 -15.12 6.71
CA ASP A 158 19.35 -16.23 5.74
C ASP A 158 17.98 -16.26 5.02
N LEU A 159 16.88 -15.98 5.76
CA LEU A 159 15.52 -15.97 5.22
C LEU A 159 15.26 -14.88 4.18
N ILE A 160 16.10 -13.85 4.11
CA ILE A 160 15.91 -12.68 3.25
C ILE A 160 16.83 -12.73 2.05
N GLN A 161 18.10 -13.11 2.25
CA GLN A 161 19.07 -13.20 1.15
C GLN A 161 18.59 -14.16 0.05
N GLU A 162 17.87 -15.22 0.41
CA GLU A 162 17.35 -16.20 -0.55
C GLU A 162 16.11 -15.72 -1.34
N LYS A 163 15.44 -14.65 -0.91
CA LYS A 163 14.14 -14.23 -1.49
C LYS A 163 14.15 -12.78 -1.92
N GLN A 164 14.34 -12.55 -3.22
CA GLN A 164 14.27 -11.21 -3.83
C GLN A 164 12.96 -10.46 -3.51
N SER A 165 11.83 -11.17 -3.37
CA SER A 165 10.55 -10.58 -2.98
C SER A 165 10.54 -9.95 -1.58
N LYS A 166 11.56 -10.22 -0.75
CA LYS A 166 11.75 -9.61 0.57
C LYS A 166 12.70 -8.41 0.55
N HIS A 167 13.27 -8.07 -0.60
CA HIS A 167 14.12 -6.88 -0.72
C HIS A 167 13.28 -5.63 -0.96
N CYS A 168 13.68 -4.55 -0.30
CA CYS A 168 13.09 -3.25 -0.52
C CYS A 168 13.69 -2.57 -1.74
N LEU A 169 12.89 -1.73 -2.39
CA LEU A 169 13.38 -0.78 -3.37
C LEU A 169 14.34 0.23 -2.71
N ILE A 170 15.44 0.56 -3.38
CA ILE A 170 16.49 1.43 -2.81
C ILE A 170 15.94 2.84 -2.62
N ASN A 171 15.43 3.44 -3.71
CA ASN A 171 14.89 4.80 -3.72
C ASN A 171 13.40 4.76 -4.05
N VAL A 172 12.59 5.29 -3.13
CA VAL A 172 11.13 5.35 -3.26
C VAL A 172 10.64 6.75 -2.91
N GLY A 173 9.56 7.15 -3.56
CA GLY A 173 8.77 8.33 -3.23
C GLY A 173 7.34 7.91 -2.91
N LYS A 174 6.53 8.87 -2.47
CA LYS A 174 5.11 8.65 -2.17
C LYS A 174 4.37 8.16 -3.42
N GLY A 175 3.44 7.23 -3.22
CA GLY A 175 2.48 6.75 -4.22
C GLY A 175 2.50 5.24 -4.37
N SER A 176 1.51 4.67 -5.02
CA SER A 176 1.42 3.23 -5.19
C SER A 176 2.17 2.77 -6.44
N TYR A 177 2.77 1.58 -6.38
CA TYR A 177 3.47 0.97 -7.51
C TYR A 177 2.83 -0.34 -7.94
N TYR A 178 2.52 -0.41 -9.22
CA TYR A 178 1.96 -1.57 -9.90
C TYR A 178 3.06 -2.16 -10.79
N PRO A 179 3.49 -3.41 -10.53
CA PRO A 179 4.58 -4.03 -11.29
C PRO A 179 4.14 -4.68 -12.62
N GLY A 180 2.85 -4.61 -12.99
CA GLY A 180 2.32 -5.22 -14.22
C GLY A 180 2.03 -6.73 -14.13
N THR A 181 1.71 -7.23 -12.93
CA THR A 181 1.53 -8.68 -12.67
C THR A 181 0.21 -9.01 -11.95
N GLY A 182 -0.62 -8.00 -11.67
CA GLY A 182 -1.87 -8.23 -10.96
C GLY A 182 -2.66 -6.96 -10.72
N MET A 183 -3.69 -7.08 -9.89
CA MET A 183 -4.70 -6.05 -9.66
C MET A 183 -5.05 -5.89 -8.17
N ALA A 184 -5.74 -4.79 -7.85
CA ALA A 184 -6.39 -4.56 -6.57
C ALA A 184 -7.90 -4.40 -6.76
N LYS A 185 -8.68 -5.02 -5.88
CA LYS A 185 -10.15 -5.04 -5.93
C LYS A 185 -10.74 -4.26 -4.76
N PHE A 186 -11.71 -3.41 -5.05
CA PHE A 186 -12.52 -2.67 -4.09
C PHE A 186 -14.01 -2.87 -4.38
N HIS A 187 -14.83 -2.63 -3.36
CA HIS A 187 -16.27 -2.53 -3.51
C HIS A 187 -16.69 -1.10 -3.19
N ILE A 188 -17.05 -0.32 -4.23
CA ILE A 188 -17.38 1.10 -4.13
C ILE A 188 -18.75 1.31 -4.76
N SER A 189 -19.62 2.02 -4.05
CA SER A 189 -20.92 2.43 -4.57
C SER A 189 -20.81 3.77 -5.30
N TYR A 190 -21.35 3.83 -6.51
CA TYR A 190 -21.36 5.01 -7.37
C TYR A 190 -22.72 5.72 -7.42
N ASN A 191 -23.69 5.24 -6.63
CA ASN A 191 -25.01 5.86 -6.49
C ASN A 191 -24.90 7.12 -5.63
N ASN A 192 -25.51 8.21 -6.07
CA ASN A 192 -25.46 9.49 -5.38
C ASN A 192 -26.27 9.41 -4.07
N LYS A 193 -25.64 9.81 -2.95
CA LYS A 193 -26.28 9.86 -1.63
C LYS A 193 -26.98 11.20 -1.34
N SER A 194 -26.96 12.15 -2.26
CA SER A 194 -27.40 13.54 -2.03
C SER A 194 -28.90 13.82 -2.27
N GLY A 195 -29.77 12.80 -2.22
CA GLY A 195 -31.23 13.01 -2.10
C GLY A 195 -32.07 12.84 -3.38
N ASN A 196 -31.45 12.74 -4.57
CA ASN A 196 -32.12 12.20 -5.75
C ASN A 196 -31.66 10.75 -5.90
N ALA A 197 -32.54 9.78 -5.63
CA ALA A 197 -32.23 8.35 -5.67
C ALA A 197 -31.82 7.83 -7.07
N ASP A 198 -32.02 8.65 -8.09
CA ASP A 198 -31.80 8.34 -9.51
C ASP A 198 -30.60 9.10 -10.10
N ASP A 199 -29.58 9.44 -9.32
CA ASP A 199 -28.37 10.06 -9.89
C ASP A 199 -27.15 9.23 -9.53
N TRP A 200 -26.27 8.97 -10.50
CA TRP A 200 -25.03 8.25 -10.31
C TRP A 200 -23.87 9.09 -10.85
N LEU A 201 -22.73 9.00 -10.18
CA LEU A 201 -21.55 9.77 -10.54
C LEU A 201 -20.31 8.91 -10.36
N ILE A 202 -19.56 8.75 -11.45
CA ILE A 202 -18.21 8.23 -11.43
C ILE A 202 -17.27 9.43 -11.56
N ASN A 203 -16.61 9.83 -10.48
CA ASN A 203 -15.57 10.86 -10.50
C ASN A 203 -14.24 10.25 -10.07
N VAL A 204 -13.43 9.81 -11.04
CA VAL A 204 -12.10 9.26 -10.80
C VAL A 204 -11.06 10.32 -11.13
N THR A 205 -10.15 10.59 -10.19
CA THR A 205 -8.94 11.38 -10.46
C THR A 205 -7.72 10.55 -10.16
N MET A 206 -6.71 10.62 -11.02
CA MET A 206 -5.52 9.77 -10.94
C MET A 206 -4.27 10.59 -11.23
N ALA A 207 -3.23 10.38 -10.43
CA ALA A 207 -1.89 10.87 -10.74
C ALA A 207 -1.05 9.67 -11.19
N ILE A 208 -0.73 9.59 -12.47
CA ILE A 208 -0.05 8.42 -13.07
C ILE A 208 1.38 8.75 -13.47
N ARG A 209 2.25 7.75 -13.36
CA ARG A 209 3.59 7.73 -13.98
C ARG A 209 3.84 6.33 -14.54
N PRO A 210 3.39 6.09 -15.79
CA PRO A 210 3.53 4.80 -16.45
C PRO A 210 4.99 4.43 -16.71
N SER A 211 5.27 3.14 -16.71
CA SER A 211 6.56 2.57 -17.13
C SER A 211 6.44 1.73 -18.40
N THR A 212 5.22 1.38 -18.81
CA THR A 212 4.90 0.72 -20.08
C THR A 212 3.89 1.55 -20.88
N GLY A 213 3.92 1.40 -22.21
CA GLY A 213 3.03 2.12 -23.12
C GLY A 213 1.60 1.58 -23.17
N THR A 214 1.33 0.41 -22.59
CA THR A 214 -0.02 -0.17 -22.54
C THR A 214 -0.30 -0.76 -21.16
N GLY A 215 -1.53 -0.57 -20.67
CA GLY A 215 -2.00 -1.17 -19.43
C GLY A 215 -3.34 -0.59 -18.95
N LEU A 216 -4.16 -1.43 -18.32
CA LEU A 216 -5.44 -1.07 -17.73
C LEU A 216 -5.22 -0.46 -16.33
N MET A 217 -5.63 0.80 -16.17
CA MET A 217 -5.41 1.55 -14.92
C MET A 217 -6.58 1.40 -13.95
N PHE A 218 -7.80 1.54 -14.45
CA PHE A 218 -9.03 1.50 -13.67
C PHE A 218 -10.11 0.76 -14.46
N ALA A 219 -10.90 -0.08 -13.79
CA ALA A 219 -12.08 -0.70 -14.39
C ALA A 219 -13.19 -0.94 -13.38
N LEU A 220 -14.41 -0.99 -13.90
CA LEU A 220 -15.57 -1.60 -13.25
C LEU A 220 -15.80 -2.96 -13.90
N VAL A 221 -16.05 -3.97 -13.07
CA VAL A 221 -16.31 -5.34 -13.51
C VAL A 221 -17.60 -5.83 -12.87
N SER A 222 -18.45 -6.47 -13.67
CA SER A 222 -19.67 -7.13 -13.21
C SER A 222 -19.78 -8.51 -13.85
N GLY A 223 -19.57 -9.55 -13.05
CA GLY A 223 -19.44 -10.93 -13.55
C GLY A 223 -18.30 -11.07 -14.55
N GLU A 224 -18.63 -11.47 -15.77
CA GLU A 224 -17.68 -11.62 -16.89
C GLU A 224 -17.61 -10.38 -17.80
N THR A 225 -18.33 -9.31 -17.45
CA THR A 225 -18.36 -8.07 -18.24
C THR A 225 -17.47 -7.00 -17.63
N VAL A 226 -16.97 -6.09 -18.47
CA VAL A 226 -16.22 -4.90 -18.04
C VAL A 226 -17.00 -3.65 -18.46
N PRO A 227 -18.00 -3.21 -17.66
CA PRO A 227 -18.84 -2.06 -18.00
C PRO A 227 -18.08 -0.75 -18.26
N LEU A 228 -16.91 -0.59 -17.66
CA LEU A 228 -16.08 0.61 -17.83
C LEU A 228 -14.62 0.25 -17.64
N ALA A 229 -13.75 0.70 -18.55
CA ALA A 229 -12.30 0.63 -18.37
C ALA A 229 -11.61 1.90 -18.86
N LEU A 230 -10.61 2.34 -18.10
CA LEU A 230 -9.70 3.43 -18.42
C LEU A 230 -8.28 2.85 -18.54
N SER A 231 -7.70 2.99 -19.72
CA SER A 231 -6.45 2.33 -20.10
C SER A 231 -5.50 3.28 -20.82
N ILE A 232 -4.21 2.98 -20.74
CA ILE A 232 -3.21 3.55 -21.63
C ILE A 232 -2.94 2.53 -22.74
N VAL A 233 -2.79 2.99 -23.97
CA VAL A 233 -2.47 2.17 -25.13
C VAL A 233 -1.35 2.83 -25.93
N ASP A 234 -0.44 2.03 -26.47
CA ASP A 234 0.63 2.53 -27.32
C ASP A 234 0.04 2.79 -28.72
N SER A 235 0.32 3.96 -29.28
CA SER A 235 -0.18 4.31 -30.60
C SER A 235 0.77 3.79 -31.68
N ASN A 236 0.29 3.71 -32.92
CA ASN A 236 1.13 3.38 -34.08
C ASN A 236 2.16 4.47 -34.41
N LEU A 237 2.00 5.66 -33.82
CA LEU A 237 2.91 6.79 -33.97
C LEU A 237 4.05 6.70 -32.95
N THR A 238 5.27 6.99 -33.39
CA THR A 238 6.47 6.94 -32.53
C THR A 238 6.34 7.84 -31.31
N ASN A 239 6.50 7.27 -30.10
CA ASN A 239 6.44 7.96 -28.81
C ASN A 239 5.10 8.66 -28.51
N VAL A 240 4.00 8.16 -29.09
CA VAL A 240 2.65 8.62 -28.78
C VAL A 240 1.91 7.50 -28.07
N GLN A 241 1.30 7.83 -26.95
CA GLN A 241 0.37 6.95 -26.24
C GLN A 241 -1.00 7.61 -26.22
N GLU A 242 -2.03 6.78 -26.10
CA GLU A 242 -3.41 7.20 -26.01
C GLU A 242 -3.98 6.79 -24.65
N ILE A 243 -4.78 7.67 -24.08
CA ILE A 243 -5.60 7.38 -22.91
C ILE A 243 -7.00 7.14 -23.42
N ILE A 244 -7.48 5.91 -23.28
CA ILE A 244 -8.78 5.49 -23.80
C ILE A 244 -9.73 5.17 -22.65
N VAL A 245 -11.00 5.52 -22.85
CA VAL A 245 -12.11 5.05 -22.03
C VAL A 245 -12.97 4.15 -22.90
N SER A 246 -13.26 2.96 -22.40
CA SER A 246 -14.15 2.00 -23.04
C SER A 246 -15.32 1.65 -22.15
N ILE A 247 -16.48 1.44 -22.75
CA ILE A 247 -17.66 0.86 -22.12
C ILE A 247 -17.87 -0.48 -22.80
N GLN A 248 -17.71 -1.58 -22.05
CA GLN A 248 -17.52 -2.91 -22.64
C GLN A 248 -16.34 -2.90 -23.63
N ASN A 249 -16.56 -3.35 -24.87
CA ASN A 249 -15.53 -3.38 -25.90
C ASN A 249 -15.46 -2.11 -26.78
N ASP A 250 -16.37 -1.16 -26.57
CA ASP A 250 -16.46 0.04 -27.41
C ASP A 250 -15.65 1.18 -26.79
N ILE A 251 -14.71 1.73 -27.58
CA ILE A 251 -13.93 2.91 -27.18
C ILE A 251 -14.82 4.14 -27.35
N VAL A 252 -15.20 4.76 -26.21
CA VAL A 252 -16.13 5.89 -26.17
C VAL A 252 -15.42 7.23 -26.07
N ALA A 253 -14.20 7.28 -25.54
CA ALA A 253 -13.38 8.49 -25.51
C ALA A 253 -11.90 8.14 -25.62
N HIS A 254 -11.12 9.05 -26.20
CA HIS A 254 -9.67 8.91 -26.29
C HIS A 254 -8.99 10.28 -26.25
N LEU A 255 -7.78 10.32 -25.70
CA LEU A 255 -6.90 11.47 -25.67
C LEU A 255 -5.49 11.04 -26.05
N GLU A 256 -4.96 11.61 -27.13
CA GLU A 256 -3.55 11.44 -27.49
C GLU A 256 -2.64 12.22 -26.54
N SER A 257 -1.55 11.61 -26.13
CA SER A 257 -0.51 12.25 -25.33
C SER A 257 0.88 11.83 -25.80
N ARG A 258 1.77 12.82 -25.92
CA ARG A 258 3.16 12.59 -26.32
C ARG A 258 3.97 12.18 -25.11
N SER A 259 4.58 10.99 -25.16
CA SER A 259 5.53 10.50 -24.16
C SER A 259 4.96 10.45 -22.74
N LEU A 260 4.00 9.55 -22.51
CA LEU A 260 3.48 9.28 -21.16
C LEU A 260 4.49 8.53 -20.29
N CYS A 261 5.39 7.75 -20.89
CA CYS A 261 6.42 6.97 -20.21
C CYS A 261 7.64 7.83 -19.81
N THR A 262 7.41 8.90 -19.06
CA THR A 262 8.48 9.83 -18.61
C THR A 262 8.61 9.84 -17.09
N SER A 263 9.56 10.64 -16.59
CA SER A 263 9.67 10.88 -15.15
C SER A 263 8.59 11.77 -14.57
N LYS A 264 7.79 12.42 -15.42
CA LYS A 264 6.74 13.33 -15.00
C LYS A 264 5.46 12.57 -14.68
N ARG A 265 4.70 13.11 -13.74
CA ARG A 265 3.34 12.62 -13.45
C ARG A 265 2.35 13.33 -14.34
N VAL A 266 1.37 12.59 -14.82
CA VAL A 266 0.22 13.10 -15.59
C VAL A 266 -1.01 13.03 -14.70
N GLN A 267 -1.80 14.10 -14.69
CA GLN A 267 -3.05 14.16 -13.93
C GLN A 267 -4.21 13.78 -14.84
N LEU A 268 -4.92 12.73 -14.48
CA LEU A 268 -6.12 12.27 -15.19
C LEU A 268 -7.36 12.55 -14.37
N ARG A 269 -8.43 12.90 -15.06
CA ARG A 269 -9.78 12.97 -14.49
C ARG A 269 -10.76 12.32 -15.45
N LEU A 270 -11.55 11.38 -14.93
CA LEU A 270 -12.68 10.78 -15.61
C LEU A 270 -13.93 11.11 -14.81
N LYS A 271 -14.84 11.88 -15.40
CA LYS A 271 -16.12 12.22 -14.81
C LYS A 271 -17.25 11.73 -15.71
N ILE A 272 -18.10 10.85 -15.18
CA ILE A 272 -19.21 10.28 -15.94
C ILE A 272 -20.51 10.47 -15.15
N SER A 273 -21.51 11.02 -15.81
CA SER A 273 -22.90 11.13 -15.35
C SER A 273 -23.84 10.58 -16.43
N ARG A 274 -25.15 10.59 -16.15
CA ARG A 274 -26.18 10.25 -17.15
C ARG A 274 -26.15 11.11 -18.42
N GLN A 275 -25.63 12.34 -18.36
CA GLN A 275 -25.63 13.23 -19.53
C GLN A 275 -24.38 13.07 -20.40
N GLN A 276 -23.22 12.87 -19.77
CA GLN A 276 -21.94 12.97 -20.47
C GLN A 276 -20.82 12.22 -19.77
N LEU A 277 -19.81 11.90 -20.57
CA LEU A 277 -18.50 11.42 -20.15
C LEU A 277 -17.47 12.51 -20.46
N GLU A 278 -16.71 12.92 -19.46
CA GLU A 278 -15.62 13.88 -19.59
C GLU A 278 -14.31 13.20 -19.17
N LEU A 279 -13.38 13.08 -20.12
CA LEU A 279 -12.01 12.63 -19.88
C LEU A 279 -11.09 13.83 -19.97
N THR A 280 -10.25 14.03 -18.96
CA THR A 280 -9.23 15.08 -18.92
C THR A 280 -7.86 14.47 -18.65
N ALA A 281 -6.86 14.90 -19.41
CA ALA A 281 -5.45 14.63 -19.17
C ALA A 281 -4.69 15.96 -19.11
N ASP A 282 -4.15 16.28 -17.93
CA ASP A 282 -3.58 17.58 -17.59
C ASP A 282 -4.54 18.74 -17.92
N SER A 283 -4.27 19.50 -18.99
CA SER A 283 -5.08 20.63 -19.43
C SER A 283 -6.01 20.32 -20.62
N TYR A 284 -5.93 19.11 -21.18
CA TYR A 284 -6.71 18.71 -22.35
C TYR A 284 -7.91 17.88 -21.92
N SER A 285 -9.10 18.22 -22.40
CA SER A 285 -10.32 17.49 -22.11
C SER A 285 -11.08 17.13 -23.39
N VAL A 286 -11.75 15.98 -23.34
CA VAL A 286 -12.70 15.51 -24.35
C VAL A 286 -13.99 15.17 -23.63
N ILE A 287 -15.10 15.66 -24.20
CA ILE A 287 -16.44 15.38 -23.72
C ILE A 287 -17.15 14.52 -24.77
N THR A 288 -17.75 13.44 -24.32
CA THR A 288 -18.52 12.51 -25.15
C THR A 288 -19.96 12.45 -24.64
N TYR A 289 -20.90 12.51 -25.58
CA TYR A 289 -22.32 12.34 -25.34
C TYR A 289 -22.77 11.03 -25.98
N SER A 290 -23.25 10.08 -25.17
CA SER A 290 -23.76 8.81 -25.70
C SER A 290 -24.77 8.17 -24.75
N GLU A 291 -26.06 8.41 -24.99
CA GLU A 291 -27.13 7.87 -24.16
C GLU A 291 -27.11 6.34 -24.10
N HIS A 292 -26.83 5.69 -25.23
CA HIS A 292 -26.75 4.23 -25.31
C HIS A 292 -25.68 3.64 -24.37
N HIS A 293 -24.42 4.07 -24.50
CA HIS A 293 -23.34 3.54 -23.66
C HIS A 293 -23.52 3.93 -22.18
N LEU A 294 -24.02 5.14 -21.90
CA LEU A 294 -24.27 5.58 -20.52
C LEU A 294 -25.39 4.76 -19.85
N SER A 295 -26.41 4.31 -20.61
CA SER A 295 -27.47 3.43 -20.09
C SER A 295 -26.96 2.03 -19.73
N ILE A 296 -26.00 1.49 -20.49
CA ILE A 296 -25.35 0.19 -20.22
C ILE A 296 -24.59 0.28 -18.89
N LEU A 297 -23.81 1.35 -18.73
CA LEU A 297 -23.03 1.60 -17.54
C LEU A 297 -23.92 1.78 -16.30
N GLU A 298 -25.03 2.52 -16.44
CA GLU A 298 -26.03 2.68 -15.38
C GLU A 298 -26.64 1.36 -14.93
N GLN A 299 -27.03 0.49 -15.87
CA GLN A 299 -27.58 -0.82 -15.54
C GLN A 299 -26.58 -1.63 -14.70
N ALA A 300 -25.31 -1.66 -15.12
CA ALA A 300 -24.27 -2.39 -14.41
C ALA A 300 -24.05 -1.86 -12.97
N ILE A 301 -24.01 -0.54 -12.80
CA ILE A 301 -23.89 0.11 -11.49
C ILE A 301 -25.06 -0.28 -10.57
N ASN A 302 -26.28 -0.37 -11.10
CA ASN A 302 -27.48 -0.73 -10.36
C ASN A 302 -27.52 -2.21 -9.93
N GLU A 303 -26.94 -3.11 -10.74
CA GLU A 303 -26.87 -4.55 -10.40
C GLU A 303 -25.83 -4.80 -9.29
N SER A 304 -24.59 -4.40 -9.54
CA SER A 304 -23.43 -4.35 -8.63
C SER A 304 -22.16 -4.36 -9.47
N VAL A 305 -21.21 -3.49 -9.14
CA VAL A 305 -19.88 -3.46 -9.75
C VAL A 305 -18.80 -3.57 -8.71
N ASP A 306 -17.73 -4.28 -9.06
CA ASP A 306 -16.47 -4.23 -8.33
C ASP A 306 -15.50 -3.30 -9.05
N THR A 307 -14.79 -2.50 -8.27
CA THR A 307 -13.79 -1.56 -8.78
C THR A 307 -12.42 -2.23 -8.78
N TYR A 308 -11.75 -2.24 -9.92
CA TYR A 308 -10.40 -2.77 -10.06
C TYR A 308 -9.40 -1.68 -10.43
N LEU A 309 -8.20 -1.78 -9.85
CA LEU A 309 -7.06 -0.94 -10.17
C LEU A 309 -5.89 -1.78 -10.66
N GLY A 310 -5.25 -1.32 -11.73
CA GLY A 310 -4.03 -1.90 -12.31
C GLY A 310 -4.22 -3.16 -13.16
N GLY A 311 -5.46 -3.63 -13.33
CA GLY A 311 -5.81 -4.80 -14.12
C GLY A 311 -7.23 -5.27 -13.80
N ILE A 312 -7.62 -6.41 -14.36
CA ILE A 312 -8.93 -7.05 -14.17
C ILE A 312 -8.74 -8.56 -13.95
N PRO A 313 -9.72 -9.28 -13.37
CA PRO A 313 -9.68 -10.73 -13.33
C PRO A 313 -9.78 -11.33 -14.74
N ASP A 314 -9.58 -12.65 -14.84
CA ASP A 314 -9.76 -13.38 -16.09
C ASP A 314 -11.22 -13.25 -16.55
N VAL A 315 -11.42 -12.54 -17.65
CA VAL A 315 -12.69 -12.32 -18.35
C VAL A 315 -12.49 -12.66 -19.84
N PRO A 316 -13.58 -12.87 -20.62
CA PRO A 316 -13.45 -13.03 -22.06
C PRO A 316 -12.66 -11.88 -22.70
N VAL A 317 -11.80 -12.18 -23.67
CA VAL A 317 -10.92 -11.18 -24.32
C VAL A 317 -11.71 -10.05 -24.98
N GLU A 318 -12.95 -10.34 -25.36
CA GLU A 318 -13.89 -9.41 -25.99
C GLU A 318 -14.61 -8.50 -24.98
N ALA A 319 -14.39 -8.68 -23.67
CA ALA A 319 -15.07 -7.90 -22.64
C ALA A 319 -14.57 -6.44 -22.57
N THR A 320 -13.32 -6.19 -22.96
CA THR A 320 -12.72 -4.85 -23.03
C THR A 320 -11.51 -4.84 -23.97
N PRO A 321 -11.15 -3.70 -24.59
CA PRO A 321 -10.04 -3.65 -25.55
C PRO A 321 -8.65 -3.92 -24.94
N VAL A 322 -8.48 -3.72 -23.62
CA VAL A 322 -7.18 -3.85 -22.94
C VAL A 322 -7.32 -4.67 -21.67
N THR A 323 -6.65 -5.82 -21.63
CA THR A 323 -6.60 -6.69 -20.44
C THR A 323 -5.23 -6.72 -19.77
N VAL A 324 -4.23 -6.06 -20.37
CA VAL A 324 -2.85 -6.02 -19.88
C VAL A 324 -2.76 -5.28 -18.55
N PHE A 325 -2.06 -5.86 -17.57
CA PHE A 325 -1.82 -5.23 -16.27
C PHE A 325 -1.01 -3.94 -16.41
N TYR A 326 -1.40 -2.90 -15.68
CA TYR A 326 -0.69 -1.63 -15.63
C TYR A 326 0.66 -1.78 -14.93
N ASN A 327 1.71 -1.22 -15.55
CA ASN A 327 3.03 -1.09 -14.96
C ASN A 327 3.38 0.38 -14.80
N GLY A 328 3.58 0.80 -13.54
CA GLY A 328 3.93 2.17 -13.22
C GLY A 328 3.43 2.58 -11.85
N CYS A 329 3.63 3.86 -11.54
CA CYS A 329 3.08 4.43 -10.31
C CYS A 329 1.75 5.09 -10.56
N MET A 330 0.84 5.00 -9.58
CA MET A 330 -0.50 5.52 -9.71
C MET A 330 -1.07 5.82 -8.32
N GLU A 331 -1.63 7.01 -8.15
CA GLU A 331 -2.44 7.38 -6.99
C GLU A 331 -3.85 7.70 -7.48
N VAL A 332 -4.88 7.18 -6.79
CA VAL A 332 -6.27 7.23 -7.26
C VAL A 332 -7.17 7.84 -6.19
N LYS A 333 -8.04 8.75 -6.61
CA LYS A 333 -9.18 9.19 -5.81
C LYS A 333 -10.47 8.91 -6.55
N ILE A 334 -11.46 8.39 -5.85
CA ILE A 334 -12.80 8.14 -6.37
C ILE A 334 -13.80 8.90 -5.51
N ASN A 335 -14.61 9.75 -6.14
CA ASN A 335 -15.60 10.60 -5.47
C ASN A 335 -14.97 11.39 -4.31
N ASP A 336 -13.83 12.03 -4.60
CA ASP A 336 -13.01 12.85 -3.70
C ASP A 336 -12.38 12.12 -2.50
N ARG A 337 -12.55 10.79 -2.40
CA ARG A 337 -11.84 9.94 -1.43
C ARG A 337 -10.59 9.34 -2.06
N GLU A 338 -9.44 9.59 -1.45
CA GLU A 338 -8.19 8.89 -1.77
C GLU A 338 -8.31 7.42 -1.41
N LEU A 339 -8.02 6.54 -2.38
CA LEU A 339 -8.09 5.10 -2.16
C LEU A 339 -6.79 4.61 -1.55
N ASP A 340 -6.92 3.90 -0.44
CA ASP A 340 -5.83 3.21 0.24
C ASP A 340 -5.82 1.75 -0.21
N LEU A 341 -4.74 1.32 -0.87
CA LEU A 341 -4.62 -0.06 -1.37
C LEU A 341 -4.59 -1.10 -0.26
N ASP A 342 -4.27 -0.71 0.97
CA ASP A 342 -4.34 -1.61 2.10
C ASP A 342 -5.78 -1.86 2.57
N GLU A 343 -6.75 -1.03 2.16
CA GLU A 343 -8.19 -1.26 2.37
C GLU A 343 -8.83 -2.14 1.27
N ALA A 344 -8.08 -2.52 0.23
CA ALA A 344 -8.59 -3.37 -0.85
C ALA A 344 -9.07 -4.73 -0.33
N ILE A 345 -10.18 -5.22 -0.86
CA ILE A 345 -10.73 -6.55 -0.56
C ILE A 345 -9.71 -7.62 -0.91
N SER A 346 -9.11 -7.50 -2.08
CA SER A 346 -7.96 -8.29 -2.52
C SER A 346 -6.94 -7.40 -3.23
N LYS A 347 -5.67 -7.72 -3.09
CA LYS A 347 -4.55 -7.01 -3.70
C LYS A 347 -3.43 -8.01 -3.98
N GLN A 348 -2.87 -7.99 -5.18
CA GLN A 348 -1.68 -8.78 -5.49
C GLN A 348 -0.50 -8.37 -4.58
N ASN A 349 0.26 -9.35 -4.09
CA ASN A 349 1.27 -9.14 -3.04
C ASN A 349 2.46 -8.25 -3.45
N ASP A 350 2.75 -8.14 -4.74
CA ASP A 350 3.84 -7.33 -5.29
C ASP A 350 3.43 -5.89 -5.62
N ILE A 351 2.12 -5.57 -5.54
CA ILE A 351 1.62 -4.18 -5.57
C ILE A 351 1.98 -3.50 -4.25
N ARG A 352 2.72 -2.39 -4.35
CA ARG A 352 3.10 -1.56 -3.20
C ARG A 352 2.07 -0.46 -3.00
N SER A 353 1.56 -0.34 -1.77
CA SER A 353 0.46 0.57 -1.46
C SER A 353 0.88 2.03 -1.44
N HIS A 354 2.08 2.32 -0.92
CA HIS A 354 2.46 3.67 -0.50
C HIS A 354 3.85 4.09 -1.00
N SER A 355 4.64 3.14 -1.51
CA SER A 355 6.01 3.34 -1.98
C SER A 355 6.15 3.08 -3.48
N CYS A 356 6.53 4.13 -4.20
CA CYS A 356 6.72 4.13 -5.64
C CYS A 356 8.21 4.34 -5.99
N PRO A 357 8.85 3.49 -6.82
CA PRO A 357 10.27 3.63 -7.13
C PRO A 357 10.58 4.98 -7.79
N LEU A 358 11.57 5.70 -7.26
CA LEU A 358 12.09 6.91 -7.89
C LEU A 358 12.95 6.52 -9.09
N LEU A 359 12.78 7.23 -10.19
CA LEU A 359 13.72 7.09 -11.31
C LEU A 359 15.06 7.65 -10.86
N LEU A 360 16.12 6.85 -11.00
CA LEU A 360 17.48 7.34 -10.87
C LEU A 360 17.65 8.46 -11.90
N GLN A 361 17.70 9.71 -11.45
CA GLN A 361 18.34 10.75 -12.24
C GLN A 361 19.77 10.25 -12.44
N ARG A 362 20.11 9.86 -13.67
CA ARG A 362 21.52 9.80 -14.06
C ARG A 362 22.07 11.17 -13.68
N ARG A 363 22.97 11.22 -12.69
CA ARG A 363 23.87 12.37 -12.57
C ARG A 363 24.44 12.53 -13.97
N LEU A 364 24.18 13.67 -14.60
CA LEU A 364 25.05 14.14 -15.66
C LEU A 364 26.44 14.16 -15.02
N GLU A 365 27.24 13.13 -15.30
CA GLU A 365 28.67 13.18 -15.09
C GLU A 365 29.12 14.43 -15.83
N VAL A 366 29.55 15.42 -15.06
CA VAL A 366 30.22 16.60 -15.58
C VAL A 366 31.39 16.06 -16.38
N MET A 367 31.31 16.21 -17.71
CA MET A 367 32.37 15.87 -18.63
C MET A 367 33.66 16.54 -18.16
N ASP A 368 34.73 15.74 -18.15
CA ASP A 368 36.12 16.17 -18.04
C ASP A 368 36.37 17.44 -18.85
N PHE A 369 36.96 18.45 -18.22
CA PHE A 369 37.74 19.44 -18.96
C PHE A 369 39.13 18.83 -19.21
N PRO A 370 39.61 18.82 -20.46
CA PRO A 370 40.95 18.35 -20.75
C PRO A 370 41.99 19.32 -20.18
N SER A 371 43.09 18.74 -19.73
CA SER A 371 44.37 19.43 -19.56
C SER A 371 44.71 20.23 -20.82
N ASP A 372 44.97 21.53 -20.66
CA ASP A 372 46.05 22.29 -21.32
C ASP A 372 45.95 23.78 -20.96
N PHE A 373 46.86 24.26 -20.09
CA PHE A 373 47.85 25.33 -20.34
C PHE A 373 48.64 25.63 -19.06
#